data_AF-X1QLP3-F1
#
_entry.id   AF-X1QLP3-F1
#
_cell.length_a   1.000
_cell.length_b   1.000
_cell.length_c   1.000
_cell.angle_alpha   90.00
_cell.angle_beta   90.00
_cell.angle_gamma   90.00
#
_symmetry.space_group_name_H-M   'P 1'
#
loop_
_entity.id
_entity.type
_entity.pdbx_description
1 polymer ?
#
loop_
_entity_poly.entity_id
_entity_poly.type
_entity_poly.pdbx_seq_one_letter_code
_entity_poly.pdbx_strand_id
1 'polypeptide(L)' 'WVIKLDEDGNKIWDKTFGGTSEDWANSIIQIREGGYAVAGWTSSMGAGKTDVWI' A
#
# COMPACT_ATOMS: atom_id res chain seq x y z
N TRP A 1 -4.09 -2.12 -3.55
CA TRP A 1 -4.54 -0.74 -3.90
C TRP A 1 -4.73 0.04 -2.62
N VAL A 2 -4.21 1.26 -2.54
CA VAL A 2 -4.31 2.16 -1.38
C VAL A 2 -4.89 3.49 -1.85
N ILE A 3 -5.88 3.99 -1.13
CA ILE A 3 -6.57 5.25 -1.45
C ILE A 3 -6.51 6.15 -0.22
N LYS A 4 -6.19 7.43 -0.41
CA LYS A 4 -6.35 8.48 0.59
C LYS A 4 -7.54 9.35 0.22
N LEU A 5 -8.43 9.55 1.18
CA LEU A 5 -9.59 10.43 1.07
C LEU A 5 -9.41 11.65 1.98
N ASP A 6 -10.11 12.74 1.67
CA ASP A 6 -10.32 13.86 2.61
C ASP A 6 -11.47 13.55 3.59
N GLU A 7 -11.80 14.52 4.43
CA GLU A 7 -12.84 14.38 5.46
C GLU A 7 -14.25 14.22 4.86
N ASP A 8 -14.46 14.68 3.63
CA ASP A 8 -15.72 14.57 2.89
C ASP A 8 -15.80 13.29 2.03
N GLY A 9 -14.74 12.46 2.06
CA GLY A 9 -14.64 11.24 1.28
C GLY A 9 -14.19 11.44 -0.17
N ASN A 10 -13.74 12.64 -0.56
CA ASN A 10 -13.17 12.85 -1.89
C ASN A 10 -11.76 12.26 -1.98
N LYS A 11 -11.42 11.72 -3.15
CA LYS A 11 -10.11 11.12 -3.39
C LYS A 11 -9.02 12.19 -3.47
N ILE A 12 -8.07 12.16 -2.54
CA ILE A 12 -6.83 12.95 -2.58
C ILE A 12 -5.83 12.29 -3.53
N TRP A 13 -5.59 10.99 -3.35
CA TRP A 13 -4.73 10.19 -4.22
C TRP A 13 -5.05 8.70 -4.11
N ASP A 14 -4.62 7.93 -5.10
CA ASP A 14 -4.56 6.48 -5.01
C ASP A 14 -3.27 5.93 -5.61
N LYS A 15 -2.80 4.80 -5.05
CA LYS A 15 -1.59 4.10 -5.47
C LYS A 15 -1.84 2.60 -5.50
N THR A 16 -1.42 1.96 -6.57
CA THR A 16 -1.35 0.50 -6.69
C THR A 16 0.08 0.05 -6.48
N PHE A 17 0.24 -0.91 -5.58
CA PHE A 17 1.49 -1.58 -5.27
C PHE A 17 1.29 -3.06 -5.56
N GLY A 18 2.26 -3.70 -6.20
CA GLY A 18 2.15 -5.07 -6.72
C GLY A 18 2.40 -5.17 -8.23
N GLY A 19 2.07 -6.32 -8.81
CA GLY A 19 2.30 -6.65 -10.22
C GLY A 19 1.25 -7.63 -10.77
N THR A 20 1.66 -8.59 -11.59
CA THR A 20 0.73 -9.47 -12.32
C THR A 20 0.20 -10.64 -11.51
N SER A 21 0.71 -10.87 -10.30
CA SER A 21 0.32 -11.97 -9.40
C SER A 21 -0.47 -11.45 -8.20
N GLU A 22 -0.67 -12.30 -7.20
CA GLU A 22 -1.45 -11.98 -6.01
C GLU A 22 -0.68 -11.04 -5.07
N ASP A 23 -1.29 -9.92 -4.71
CA ASP A 23 -0.72 -8.91 -3.82
C ASP A 23 -1.78 -8.43 -2.81
N TRP A 24 -1.45 -8.50 -1.51
CA TRP A 24 -2.33 -8.10 -0.42
C TRP A 24 -1.68 -7.05 0.47
N ALA A 25 -2.33 -5.90 0.61
CA ALA A 25 -1.99 -4.93 1.64
C ALA A 25 -2.75 -5.29 2.93
N ASN A 26 -2.01 -5.64 4.00
CA ASN A 26 -2.60 -6.11 5.25
C ASN A 26 -2.64 -5.02 6.32
N SER A 27 -1.71 -4.07 6.28
CA SER A 27 -1.63 -2.99 7.26
C SER A 27 -1.08 -1.73 6.60
N ILE A 28 -1.58 -0.58 7.07
CA ILE A 28 -1.09 0.74 6.70
C ILE A 28 -0.98 1.58 7.97
N ILE A 29 0.13 2.29 8.09
CA ILE A 29 0.32 3.30 9.14
C ILE A 29 0.77 4.62 8.52
N GLN A 30 0.35 5.73 9.10
CA GLN A 30 0.91 7.03 8.79
C GLN A 30 2.22 7.20 9.55
N ILE A 31 3.29 7.57 8.84
CA ILE A 31 4.58 7.92 9.44
C ILE A 31 4.73 9.44 9.53
N ARG A 32 5.87 9.90 10.06
CA ARG A 32 6.15 11.35 10.22
C ARG A 32 6.01 12.09 8.88
N GLU A 33 5.69 13.37 8.97
CA GLU A 33 5.65 14.30 7.83
C GLU A 33 4.66 13.89 6.72
N GLY A 34 3.61 13.13 7.07
CA GLY A 34 2.55 12.77 6.13
C GLY A 34 2.89 11.63 5.18
N GLY A 35 4.00 10.91 5.41
CA GLY A 35 4.30 9.66 4.73
C GLY A 35 3.41 8.50 5.19
N TYR A 36 3.44 7.38 4.46
CA TYR A 36 2.69 6.16 4.79
C TYR A 36 3.58 4.95 4.62
N ALA A 37 3.52 4.00 5.56
CA ALA A 37 4.13 2.69 5.41
C ALA A 37 3.03 1.65 5.21
N VAL A 38 3.16 0.83 4.16
CA VAL A 38 2.20 -0.22 3.81
C VAL A 38 2.92 -1.57 3.88
N ALA A 39 2.40 -2.47 4.71
CA ALA A 39 2.92 -3.82 4.88
C ALA A 39 1.94 -4.84 4.32
N GLY A 40 2.47 -5.85 3.62
CA GLY A 40 1.64 -6.78 2.87
C GLY A 40 2.38 -8.03 2.43
N TRP A 41 1.70 -8.81 1.61
CA TRP A 41 2.27 -9.95 0.91
C TRP A 41 2.19 -9.68 -0.59
N THR A 42 3.19 -10.16 -1.33
CA THR A 42 3.27 -10.04 -2.78
C THR A 42 3.89 -11.32 -3.33
N SER A 43 3.22 -11.88 -4.32
CA SER A 43 3.78 -12.89 -5.22
C SER A 43 4.25 -12.29 -6.54
N SER A 44 4.04 -10.99 -6.73
CA SER A 44 4.39 -10.31 -7.97
C SER A 44 5.86 -9.93 -8.07
N MET A 45 6.54 -9.76 -6.94
CA MET A 45 7.94 -9.35 -6.86
C MET A 45 8.68 -10.09 -5.73
N GLY A 46 9.99 -10.30 -5.88
CA GLY A 46 10.83 -10.98 -4.89
C GLY A 46 10.69 -12.52 -4.88
N ALA A 47 11.14 -13.17 -3.80
CA ALA A 47 11.07 -14.63 -3.61
C ALA A 47 9.76 -15.12 -2.96
N GLY A 48 8.68 -14.33 -3.03
CA GLY A 48 7.34 -14.71 -2.57
C GLY A 48 7.11 -14.72 -1.06
N LYS A 49 7.81 -13.88 -0.28
CA LYS A 49 7.74 -13.87 1.19
C LYS A 49 7.90 -12.46 1.78
N THR A 50 6.79 -11.72 1.83
CA THR A 50 6.59 -10.46 2.58
C THR A 50 7.45 -9.27 2.14
N ASP A 51 6.81 -8.24 1.56
CA ASP A 51 7.47 -6.97 1.22
C ASP A 51 6.85 -5.79 1.99
N VAL A 52 7.69 -4.80 2.27
CA VAL A 52 7.30 -3.50 2.85
C VAL A 52 7.42 -2.43 1.78
N TRP A 53 6.37 -1.64 1.60
CA TRP A 53 6.36 -0.48 0.71
C TRP A 53 6.45 0.79 1.56
N ILE A 54 7.43 1.65 1.25
CA ILE A 54 7.65 2.97 1.84
C ILE A 54 7.43 4.03 0.76
#